data_AF-A0A6G8KX00-F1
#
_entry.id   AF-A0A6G8KX00-F1
#
_cell.length_a   1.000
_cell.length_b   1.000
_cell.length_c   1.000
_cell.angle_alpha   90.00
_cell.angle_beta   90.00
_cell.angle_gamma   90.00
#
_symmetry.space_group_name_H-M   'P 1'
#
loop_
_entity.id
_entity.type
_entity.pdbx_description
1 polymer ?
#
loop_
_entity_poly.entity_id
_entity_poly.type
_entity_poly.pdbx_seq_one_letter_code
_entity_poly.pdbx_strand_id
1 'polypeptide(L)'
;MPVGDLGSMAVLTDPDGAAFGLWQPASFSGFDHLAGGANSVGTQVTAGLPVWFELMSARYHDAPSFYAAVLGWQPTPFGESASAAYCTNHPGELATAGLCDAAEWFETSMWRVYFSTDDVDGKAERLTAAGGQVLDGPMDTPSAGWRR
;
A
#
# COMPACT_ATOMS: atom_id res chain seq x y z
N MET A 1 0.14 18.29 13.81
CA MET A 1 -0.45 19.55 13.32
C MET A 1 -1.95 19.39 13.20
N PRO A 2 -2.77 20.15 13.92
CA PRO A 2 -4.22 20.16 13.74
C PRO A 2 -4.62 20.60 12.33
N VAL A 3 -5.67 20.00 11.79
CA VAL A 3 -6.26 20.34 10.49
C VAL A 3 -7.74 20.70 10.73
N GLY A 4 -7.98 21.95 11.14
CA GLY A 4 -9.33 22.43 11.46
C GLY A 4 -10.04 21.52 12.48
N ASP A 5 -11.30 21.22 12.21
CA ASP A 5 -12.13 20.26 12.95
C ASP A 5 -11.99 18.81 12.42
N LEU A 6 -11.30 18.62 11.29
CA LEU A 6 -11.18 17.34 10.59
C LEU A 6 -10.37 16.32 11.37
N GLY A 7 -9.26 16.75 11.98
CA GLY A 7 -8.35 15.87 12.72
C GLY A 7 -6.98 16.49 12.96
N SER A 8 -5.98 15.66 13.21
CA SER A 8 -4.58 16.07 13.33
C SER A 8 -3.69 15.17 12.48
N MET A 9 -2.69 15.77 11.84
CA MET A 9 -1.73 15.04 11.02
C MET A 9 -0.28 15.23 11.45
N ALA A 10 0.56 14.26 11.12
CA ALA A 10 2.00 14.38 11.10
C ALA A 10 2.53 13.82 9.79
N VAL A 11 3.63 14.40 9.28
CA VAL A 11 4.39 13.84 8.16
C VAL A 11 5.76 13.52 8.70
N LEU A 12 6.19 12.28 8.53
CA LEU A 12 7.45 11.76 9.01
C LEU A 12 8.20 11.12 7.86
N THR A 13 9.46 10.80 8.11
CA THR A 13 10.30 9.99 7.24
C THR A 13 10.75 8.78 8.04
N ASP A 14 10.69 7.60 7.44
CA ASP A 14 11.23 6.38 8.04
C ASP A 14 12.77 6.35 7.94
N PRO A 15 13.46 5.37 8.55
CA PRO A 15 14.91 5.24 8.47
C PRO A 15 15.45 5.10 7.04
N ASP A 16 14.61 4.64 6.12
CA ASP A 16 14.95 4.38 4.72
C ASP A 16 14.71 5.59 3.81
N GLY A 17 14.21 6.70 4.37
CA GLY A 17 13.96 7.94 3.65
C GLY A 17 12.56 8.06 3.04
N ALA A 18 11.66 7.09 3.23
CA ALA A 18 10.30 7.17 2.71
C ALA A 18 9.45 8.10 3.59
N ALA A 19 8.83 9.11 2.97
CA ALA A 19 7.88 9.98 3.65
C ALA A 19 6.53 9.28 3.84
N PHE A 20 5.96 9.36 5.04
CA PHE A 20 4.63 8.84 5.35
C PHE A 20 3.84 9.77 6.27
N GLY A 21 2.52 9.69 6.17
CA GLY A 21 1.59 10.50 6.96
C GLY A 21 0.94 9.70 8.08
N LEU A 22 0.73 10.35 9.22
CA LEU A 22 -0.14 9.88 10.29
C LEU A 22 -1.38 10.76 10.33
N TRP A 23 -2.55 10.15 10.46
CA TRP A 23 -3.83 10.83 10.62
C TRP A 23 -4.52 10.38 11.90
N GLN A 24 -4.76 11.31 12.81
CA GLN A 24 -5.61 11.12 13.97
C GLN A 24 -6.96 11.78 13.69
N PRO A 25 -8.06 11.00 13.55
CA PRO A 25 -9.33 11.53 13.10
C PRO A 25 -10.06 12.37 14.17
N ALA A 26 -10.84 13.34 13.70
CA ALA A 26 -11.89 14.04 14.46
C ALA A 26 -13.21 14.02 13.64
N SER A 27 -13.60 15.10 12.96
CA SER A 27 -14.81 15.09 12.11
C SER A 27 -14.61 14.35 10.79
N PHE A 28 -13.36 14.06 10.39
CA PHE A 28 -13.01 13.31 9.19
C PHE A 28 -12.20 12.07 9.52
N SER A 29 -12.79 10.89 9.32
CA SER A 29 -12.19 9.58 9.62
C SER A 29 -11.12 9.15 8.62
N GLY A 30 -10.98 9.84 7.48
CA GLY A 30 -10.15 9.40 6.36
C GLY A 30 -10.96 8.66 5.30
N PHE A 31 -10.32 7.72 4.61
CA PHE A 31 -10.96 6.88 3.60
C PHE A 31 -11.77 5.78 4.28
N ASP A 32 -12.94 5.44 3.71
CA ASP A 32 -13.81 4.40 4.26
C ASP A 32 -13.04 3.07 4.28
N HIS A 33 -12.75 2.60 5.49
CA HIS A 33 -12.00 1.37 5.70
C HIS A 33 -12.87 0.24 5.17
N LEU A 34 -12.41 -0.48 4.15
CA LEU A 34 -12.91 -1.84 3.92
C LEU A 34 -12.73 -2.58 5.25
N ALA A 35 -13.84 -2.82 5.97
CA ALA A 35 -13.80 -3.57 7.20
C ALA A 35 -13.26 -4.95 6.85
N GLY A 36 -12.03 -5.25 7.31
CA GLY A 36 -11.32 -6.49 6.98
C GLY A 36 -10.28 -6.39 5.85
N GLY A 37 -9.92 -5.20 5.37
CA GLY A 37 -8.87 -5.04 4.35
C GLY A 37 -9.27 -5.52 2.96
N ALA A 38 -8.52 -5.11 1.92
CA ALA A 38 -8.82 -5.49 0.53
C ALA A 38 -8.66 -7.00 0.24
N ASN A 39 -8.18 -7.76 1.22
CA ASN A 39 -8.00 -9.20 1.17
C ASN A 39 -9.14 -9.99 1.83
N SER A 40 -10.16 -9.32 2.39
CA SER A 40 -11.32 -10.01 2.98
C SER A 40 -12.23 -10.65 1.94
N VAL A 41 -12.51 -11.94 2.10
CA VAL A 41 -13.45 -12.69 1.26
C VAL A 41 -14.85 -12.05 1.31
N GLY A 42 -15.44 -11.78 0.13
CA GLY A 42 -16.81 -11.25 0.01
C GLY A 42 -16.92 -9.72 0.10
N THR A 43 -15.81 -9.01 0.19
CA THR A 43 -15.80 -7.54 0.20
C THR A 43 -16.00 -7.00 -1.20
N GLN A 44 -17.12 -6.31 -1.45
CA GLN A 44 -17.25 -5.52 -2.68
C GLN A 44 -16.42 -4.24 -2.53
N VAL A 45 -15.37 -4.13 -3.34
CA VAL A 45 -14.56 -2.92 -3.40
C VAL A 45 -15.12 -2.00 -4.48
N THR A 46 -15.55 -0.79 -4.08
CA THR A 46 -15.94 0.24 -5.05
C THR A 46 -14.71 0.67 -5.85
N ALA A 47 -14.82 0.66 -7.18
CA ALA A 47 -13.75 1.12 -8.07
C ALA A 47 -13.33 2.57 -7.75
N GLY A 48 -12.03 2.85 -7.79
CA GLY A 48 -11.45 4.16 -7.49
C GLY A 48 -11.11 4.40 -6.02
N LEU A 49 -11.33 3.43 -5.13
CA LEU A 49 -10.92 3.52 -3.72
C LEU A 49 -9.50 2.98 -3.53
N PRO A 50 -8.70 3.54 -2.59
CA PRO A 50 -7.42 2.96 -2.23
C PRO A 50 -7.64 1.60 -1.56
N VAL A 51 -6.91 0.58 -2.02
CA VAL A 51 -7.05 -0.82 -1.58
C VAL A 51 -5.79 -1.39 -0.96
N TRP A 52 -4.63 -0.86 -1.32
CA TRP A 52 -3.35 -1.35 -0.84
C TRP A 52 -2.35 -0.22 -0.77
N PHE A 53 -1.55 -0.22 0.29
CA PHE A 53 -0.46 0.73 0.49
C PHE A 53 0.85 -0.06 0.54
N GLU A 54 1.80 0.27 -0.31
CA GLU A 54 3.03 -0.50 -0.41
C GLU A 54 4.23 0.40 -0.19
N LEU A 55 5.03 0.06 0.81
CA LEU A 55 6.37 0.62 0.94
C LEU A 55 7.27 -0.09 -0.07
N MET A 56 7.76 0.68 -1.04
CA MET A 56 8.88 0.28 -1.89
C MET A 56 10.16 0.74 -1.18
N SER A 57 10.80 -0.12 -0.39
CA SER A 57 12.01 0.24 0.36
C SER A 57 13.27 -0.07 -0.43
N ALA A 58 14.14 0.92 -0.60
CA ALA A 58 15.49 0.72 -1.13
C ALA A 58 16.48 0.16 -0.08
N ARG A 59 16.04 0.02 1.19
CA ARG A 59 16.86 -0.41 2.34
C ARG A 59 16.08 -1.27 3.34
N TYR A 60 15.33 -2.24 2.80
CA TYR A 60 14.28 -2.99 3.49
C TYR A 60 14.57 -3.52 4.91
N HIS A 61 15.81 -3.84 5.25
CA HIS A 61 16.14 -4.61 6.46
C HIS A 61 15.58 -4.03 7.77
N ASP A 62 15.52 -2.70 7.90
CA ASP A 62 15.08 -2.03 9.12
C ASP A 62 13.58 -1.69 9.10
N ALA A 63 12.98 -1.57 7.92
CA ALA A 63 11.60 -1.10 7.77
C ALA A 63 10.59 -1.92 8.59
N PRO A 64 10.54 -3.28 8.54
CA PRO A 64 9.60 -4.05 9.33
C PRO A 64 9.67 -3.72 10.83
N SER A 65 10.89 -3.65 11.38
CA SER A 65 11.09 -3.39 12.81
C SER A 65 10.68 -1.97 13.21
N PHE A 66 10.96 -0.98 12.35
CA PHE A 66 10.56 0.41 12.56
C PHE A 66 9.03 0.55 12.58
N TYR A 67 8.33 0.02 11.58
CA TYR A 67 6.87 0.12 11.50
C TYR A 67 6.17 -0.69 12.59
N ALA A 68 6.76 -1.82 13.03
CA ALA A 68 6.28 -2.53 14.22
C ALA A 68 6.39 -1.66 15.48
N ALA A 69 7.52 -0.99 15.69
CA ALA A 69 7.75 -0.15 16.87
C ALA A 69 6.90 1.14 16.89
N VAL A 70 6.72 1.79 15.74
CA VAL A 70 6.05 3.10 15.64
C VAL A 70 4.53 2.95 15.46
N LEU A 71 4.07 1.96 14.70
CA LEU A 71 2.65 1.79 14.36
C LEU A 71 2.00 0.58 15.01
N GLY A 72 2.75 -0.24 15.76
CA GLY A 72 2.23 -1.48 16.36
C GLY A 72 1.87 -2.55 15.32
N TRP A 73 2.43 -2.46 14.12
CA TRP A 73 2.23 -3.45 13.06
C TRP A 73 2.78 -4.82 13.46
N GLN A 74 2.29 -5.86 12.80
CA GLN A 74 2.76 -7.24 12.91
C GLN A 74 3.29 -7.71 11.55
N PRO A 75 4.50 -7.25 11.15
CA PRO A 75 5.09 -7.62 9.86
C PRO A 75 5.11 -9.13 9.69
N THR A 76 4.38 -9.62 8.70
CA THR A 76 4.21 -11.05 8.45
C THR A 76 4.83 -11.37 7.09
N PRO A 77 5.91 -12.17 7.03
CA PRO A 77 6.49 -12.59 5.76
C PRO A 77 5.43 -13.23 4.87
N PHE A 78 5.36 -12.80 3.62
CA PHE A 78 4.36 -13.29 2.69
C PHE A 78 5.05 -13.95 1.49
N GLY A 79 4.78 -15.24 1.32
CA GLY A 79 5.40 -16.09 0.31
C GLY A 79 6.88 -16.41 0.58
N GLU A 80 7.38 -17.42 -0.14
CA GLU A 80 8.81 -17.66 -0.35
C GLU A 80 9.18 -17.04 -1.71
N SER A 81 9.22 -15.72 -1.79
CA SER A 81 9.61 -15.03 -3.03
C SER A 81 11.10 -15.21 -3.26
N ALA A 82 11.47 -15.74 -4.44
CA ALA A 82 12.86 -15.98 -4.84
C ALA A 82 13.60 -14.71 -5.32
N SER A 83 12.91 -13.56 -5.44
CA SER A 83 13.46 -12.34 -6.05
C SER A 83 13.63 -11.16 -5.08
N ALA A 84 12.77 -11.04 -4.07
CA ALA A 84 12.83 -9.95 -3.09
C ALA A 84 12.10 -10.31 -1.79
N ALA A 85 12.58 -9.81 -0.66
CA ALA A 85 11.90 -9.97 0.61
C ALA A 85 10.60 -9.14 0.63
N TYR A 86 9.53 -9.74 1.15
CA TYR A 86 8.22 -9.09 1.23
C TYR A 86 7.49 -9.48 2.52
N CYS A 87 6.87 -8.51 3.18
CA CYS A 87 5.96 -8.76 4.29
C CYS A 87 4.71 -7.89 4.23
N THR A 88 3.62 -8.38 4.78
CA THR A 88 2.40 -7.58 5.02
C THR A 88 2.45 -6.95 6.41
N ASN A 89 1.76 -5.83 6.61
CA ASN A 89 1.73 -5.14 7.91
C ASN A 89 1.02 -5.93 9.02
N HIS A 90 0.11 -6.82 8.66
CA HIS A 90 -0.62 -7.73 9.55
C HIS A 90 -0.81 -9.09 8.85
N PRO A 91 -1.12 -10.17 9.59
CA PRO A 91 -1.37 -11.47 9.00
C PRO A 91 -2.73 -11.56 8.28
N GLY A 92 -2.76 -12.26 7.15
CA GLY A 92 -3.98 -12.69 6.46
C GLY A 92 -4.87 -11.53 5.99
N GLU A 93 -6.18 -11.66 6.21
CA GLU A 93 -7.17 -10.68 5.76
C GLU A 93 -6.98 -9.30 6.42
N LEU A 94 -6.39 -9.23 7.62
CA LEU A 94 -6.11 -7.96 8.30
C LEU A 94 -5.05 -7.11 7.60
N ALA A 95 -4.34 -7.67 6.62
CA ALA A 95 -3.35 -6.94 5.85
C ALA A 95 -3.99 -5.83 5.02
N THR A 96 -3.45 -4.62 5.16
CA THR A 96 -3.84 -3.43 4.38
C THR A 96 -2.66 -2.77 3.69
N ALA A 97 -1.44 -3.23 4.02
CA ALA A 97 -0.21 -2.69 3.49
C ALA A 97 0.86 -3.78 3.33
N GLY A 98 1.76 -3.55 2.38
CA GLY A 98 2.95 -4.36 2.13
C GLY A 98 4.23 -3.56 2.32
N LEU A 99 5.31 -4.25 2.67
CA LEU A 99 6.67 -3.74 2.67
C LEU A 99 7.46 -4.64 1.73
N CYS A 100 8.00 -4.03 0.67
CA CYS A 100 8.72 -4.69 -0.39
C CYS A 100 10.19 -4.27 -0.38
N ASP A 101 11.11 -5.24 -0.45
CA ASP A 101 12.50 -4.97 -0.78
C ASP A 101 12.61 -4.61 -2.25
N ALA A 102 12.77 -3.32 -2.50
CA ALA A 102 12.71 -2.72 -3.81
C ALA A 102 14.05 -2.12 -4.24
N ALA A 103 15.14 -2.51 -3.58
CA ALA A 103 16.49 -1.99 -3.84
C ALA A 103 16.97 -2.24 -5.28
N GLU A 104 16.48 -3.27 -5.96
CA GLU A 104 16.79 -3.53 -7.37
C GLU A 104 15.99 -2.64 -8.35
N TRP A 105 14.87 -2.07 -7.91
CA TRP A 105 13.97 -1.27 -8.75
C TRP A 105 14.07 0.23 -8.50
N PHE A 106 14.39 0.64 -7.27
CA PHE A 106 14.40 2.05 -6.87
C PHE A 106 15.63 2.41 -6.05
N GLU A 107 16.21 3.58 -6.37
CA GLU A 107 17.31 4.16 -5.59
C GLU A 107 16.83 4.85 -4.31
N THR A 108 15.54 5.18 -4.21
CA THR A 108 14.94 5.90 -3.08
C THR A 108 13.64 5.24 -2.66
N SER A 109 13.44 5.14 -1.36
CA SER A 109 12.25 4.53 -0.77
C SER A 109 11.02 5.44 -0.90
N MET A 110 9.86 4.84 -1.18
CA MET A 110 8.60 5.58 -1.30
C MET A 110 7.38 4.74 -0.94
N TRP A 111 6.29 5.41 -0.55
CA TRP A 111 4.97 4.79 -0.44
C TRP A 111 4.22 4.87 -1.77
N ARG A 112 3.78 3.72 -2.27
CA ARG A 112 2.92 3.55 -3.44
C ARG A 112 1.50 3.22 -2.98
N VAL A 113 0.50 3.78 -3.65
CA VAL A 113 -0.92 3.52 -3.36
C VAL A 113 -1.55 2.83 -4.56
N TYR A 114 -2.25 1.73 -4.31
CA TYR A 114 -3.03 1.01 -5.31
C TYR A 114 -4.50 1.36 -5.15
N PHE A 115 -5.16 1.60 -6.27
CA PHE A 115 -6.60 1.87 -6.34
C PHE A 115 -7.31 0.70 -7.01
N SER A 116 -8.50 0.37 -6.53
CA SER A 116 -9.37 -0.61 -7.15
C SER A 116 -9.81 -0.17 -8.54
N THR A 117 -9.94 -1.12 -9.44
CA THR A 117 -10.53 -0.91 -10.77
C THR A 117 -11.32 -2.16 -11.17
N ASP A 118 -12.35 -1.94 -11.98
CA ASP A 118 -13.14 -2.98 -12.61
C ASP A 118 -12.45 -3.60 -13.84
N ASP A 119 -11.50 -2.88 -14.43
CA ASP A 119 -10.83 -3.25 -15.68
C ASP A 119 -9.44 -2.60 -15.76
N VAL A 120 -8.41 -3.26 -15.24
CA VAL A 120 -7.03 -2.72 -15.23
C VAL A 120 -6.47 -2.53 -16.63
N ASP A 121 -6.75 -3.47 -17.54
CA ASP A 121 -6.29 -3.45 -18.93
C ASP A 121 -6.90 -2.25 -19.67
N GLY A 122 -8.22 -2.09 -19.60
CA GLY A 122 -8.91 -0.97 -20.25
C GLY A 122 -8.56 0.39 -19.63
N LYS A 123 -8.29 0.49 -18.32
CA LYS A 123 -7.78 1.76 -17.75
C LYS A 123 -6.37 2.08 -18.25
N ALA A 124 -5.49 1.09 -18.43
CA ALA A 124 -4.13 1.31 -18.93
C ALA A 124 -4.13 1.78 -20.39
N GLU A 125 -5.00 1.21 -21.23
CA GLU A 125 -5.22 1.70 -22.60
C GLU A 125 -5.73 3.15 -22.60
N ARG A 126 -6.74 3.44 -21.77
CA ARG A 126 -7.30 4.79 -21.65
C ARG A 126 -6.28 5.81 -21.15
N LEU A 127 -5.44 5.43 -20.19
CA LEU A 127 -4.33 6.27 -19.69
C LEU A 127 -3.39 6.64 -20.85
N THR A 128 -2.97 5.65 -21.62
CA THR A 128 -2.06 5.85 -22.77
C THR A 128 -2.69 6.74 -23.84
N ALA A 129 -3.97 6.50 -24.17
CA ALA A 129 -4.72 7.32 -25.13
C ALA A 129 -4.89 8.78 -24.67
N ALA A 130 -4.91 9.04 -23.35
CA ALA A 130 -4.94 10.38 -22.77
C ALA A 130 -3.55 11.03 -22.67
N GLY A 131 -2.49 10.38 -23.16
CA GLY A 131 -1.10 10.89 -23.12
C GLY A 131 -0.34 10.55 -21.84
N GLY A 132 -0.89 9.68 -20.98
CA GLY A 132 -0.20 9.14 -19.82
C GLY A 132 0.81 8.05 -20.19
N GLN A 133 1.64 7.67 -19.22
CA GLN A 133 2.64 6.62 -19.36
C GLN A 133 2.32 5.47 -18.41
N VAL A 134 2.30 4.25 -18.94
CA VAL A 134 2.29 3.02 -18.15
C VAL A 134 3.73 2.71 -17.75
N LEU A 135 4.02 2.72 -16.45
CA LEU A 135 5.35 2.41 -15.91
C LEU A 135 5.50 0.91 -15.67
N ASP A 136 4.55 0.33 -14.92
CA ASP A 136 4.40 -1.09 -14.70
C ASP A 136 3.07 -1.52 -15.35
N GLY A 137 3.13 -2.43 -16.32
CA GLY A 137 1.95 -2.88 -17.06
C GLY A 137 0.99 -3.72 -16.20
N PRO A 138 -0.27 -3.92 -16.66
CA PRO A 138 -1.19 -4.86 -16.02
C PRO A 138 -0.54 -6.23 -15.84
N MET A 139 -0.55 -6.73 -14.61
CA MET A 139 0.03 -8.02 -14.26
C MET A 139 -0.80 -8.70 -13.18
N ASP A 140 -0.99 -10.01 -13.32
CA ASP A 140 -1.61 -10.82 -12.28
C ASP A 140 -0.61 -11.01 -11.12
N THR A 141 -1.03 -10.73 -9.89
CA THR A 141 -0.20 -10.98 -8.71
C THR A 141 -0.60 -12.30 -8.06
N PRO A 142 0.36 -13.19 -7.71
CA PRO A 142 0.05 -14.45 -7.05
C PRO A 142 -0.56 -14.30 -5.64
N SER A 143 -0.48 -13.11 -5.06
CA SER A 143 -0.60 -12.85 -3.62
C SER A 143 -1.96 -12.29 -3.17
N ALA A 144 -2.69 -11.60 -4.04
CA ALA A 144 -4.02 -11.12 -3.73
C ALA A 144 -5.02 -12.17 -4.21
N GLY A 145 -5.95 -12.63 -3.37
CA GLY A 145 -7.04 -13.54 -3.75
C GLY A 145 -8.02 -12.98 -4.81
N TRP A 146 -7.59 -11.99 -5.59
CA TRP A 146 -8.30 -11.31 -6.65
C TRP A 146 -8.21 -12.19 -7.90
N ARG A 147 -9.05 -13.23 -7.95
CA ARG A 147 -9.38 -13.83 -9.25
C ARG A 147 -10.30 -12.86 -9.99
N ARG A 148 -10.05 -12.69 -11.29
CA ARG A 148 -10.96 -12.02 -12.23
C ARG A 148 -12.40 -12.48 -12.04
#